data_AF-Q824A5-F1
#
_entry.id   AF-Q824A5-F1
#
_cell.length_a   1.000
_cell.length_b   1.000
_cell.length_c   1.000
_cell.angle_alpha   90.00
_cell.angle_beta   90.00
_cell.angle_gamma   90.00
#
_symmetry.space_group_name_H-M   'P 1'
#
loop_
_entity.id
_entity.type
_entity.pdbx_description
1 polymer ?
#
loop_
_entity_poly.entity_id
_entity_poly.type
_entity_poly.pdbx_seq_one_letter_code
_entity_poly.pdbx_strand_id
1 'polypeptide(L)'
;MILRKIAQYAFFLSIICSFISVVISSPNPEQGSPKVAVFLSFPHSILEDCSQSCIDVLKTLDNCPEVLVVNAEDSVVKARKIARSLHSNQDIVAIVTLGSIATKIMSQIETKKPIIYAAVPEGETLAFSKKQTNIYGVNDTLDINQCCFAIQAVRTNAESLIYIKPSEPFPSALQKEIEKKLHASGITVTEIPVTATNFKTRIQQAIDKRPSAIFIPFSSLAHKQRTTFIEDILKEKIPVITDDFSLVAEGACVACGVDFKKSGKQAAQMVYHLLNRHQDTEGLRKIIAEPLPQTTTFNEDVIRRLGLKINRTERKQFRSIIFKENKDKKAAVKSDKPEAEKNCGPV
;
A
#
# COMPACT_ATOMS: atom_id res chain seq x y z
N MET A 1 59.02 57.40 -10.98
CA MET A 1 58.83 56.20 -10.13
C MET A 1 57.42 56.11 -9.52
N ILE A 2 56.82 57.24 -9.10
CA ILE A 2 55.48 57.29 -8.47
C ILE A 2 54.34 56.94 -9.44
N LEU A 3 54.38 57.45 -10.67
CA LEU A 3 53.33 57.23 -11.69
C LEU A 3 53.14 55.74 -12.05
N ARG A 4 54.23 54.96 -12.07
CA ARG A 4 54.20 53.52 -12.36
C ARG A 4 53.56 52.71 -11.23
N LYS A 5 53.73 53.14 -9.97
CA LYS A 5 53.07 52.51 -8.82
C LYS A 5 51.55 52.79 -8.83
N ILE A 6 51.15 54.02 -9.14
CA ILE A 6 49.73 54.40 -9.24
C ILE A 6 49.02 53.58 -10.33
N ALA A 7 49.66 53.41 -11.50
CA ALA A 7 49.13 52.58 -12.57
C ALA A 7 48.98 51.10 -12.18
N GLN A 8 49.92 50.55 -11.41
CA GLN A 8 49.81 49.18 -10.88
C GLN A 8 48.65 49.04 -9.89
N TYR A 9 48.45 50.00 -8.97
CA TYR A 9 47.33 49.95 -8.03
C TYR A 9 45.97 50.07 -8.72
N ALA A 10 45.85 50.92 -9.74
CA ALA A 10 44.62 51.04 -10.52
C ALA A 10 44.29 49.73 -11.28
N PHE A 11 45.32 49.05 -11.81
CA PHE A 11 45.15 47.75 -12.48
C PHE A 11 44.70 46.65 -11.51
N PHE A 12 45.30 46.57 -10.31
CA PHE A 12 44.88 45.60 -9.30
C PHE A 12 43.46 45.88 -8.77
N LEU A 13 43.09 47.16 -8.60
CA LEU A 13 41.75 47.54 -8.19
C LEU A 13 40.70 47.15 -9.24
N SER A 14 41.01 47.33 -10.52
CA SER A 14 40.16 46.90 -11.64
C SER A 14 39.92 45.38 -11.64
N ILE A 15 40.95 44.58 -11.36
CA ILE A 15 40.82 43.12 -11.29
C ILE A 15 39.94 42.71 -10.10
N ILE A 16 40.12 43.36 -8.95
CA ILE A 16 39.31 43.10 -7.76
C ILE A 16 37.83 43.48 -7.99
N CYS A 17 37.56 44.64 -8.60
CA CYS A 17 36.20 45.06 -8.94
C CYS A 17 35.52 44.14 -9.98
N SER A 18 36.29 43.63 -10.94
CA SER A 18 35.83 42.62 -11.91
C SER A 18 35.46 41.29 -11.21
N PHE A 19 36.32 40.82 -10.29
CA PHE A 19 36.08 39.59 -9.54
C PHE A 19 34.84 39.71 -8.64
N ILE A 20 34.66 40.86 -7.97
CA ILE A 20 33.48 41.15 -7.15
C ILE A 20 32.21 41.21 -8.02
N SER A 21 32.27 41.82 -9.21
CA SER A 21 31.10 41.86 -10.12
C SER A 21 30.70 40.48 -10.63
N VAL A 22 31.66 39.58 -10.87
CA VAL A 22 31.38 38.19 -11.29
C VAL A 22 30.78 37.36 -10.15
N VAL A 23 31.22 37.57 -8.90
CA VAL A 23 30.65 36.90 -7.72
C VAL A 23 29.24 37.43 -7.41
N ILE A 24 28.97 38.72 -7.62
CA ILE A 24 27.64 39.32 -7.39
C ILE A 24 26.67 39.03 -8.55
N SER A 25 27.16 38.88 -9.78
CA SER A 25 26.34 38.61 -10.98
C SER A 25 26.21 37.14 -11.33
N SER A 26 26.67 36.23 -10.46
CA SER A 26 26.33 34.82 -10.60
C SER A 26 24.82 34.69 -10.39
N PRO A 27 24.05 34.25 -11.40
CA PRO A 27 22.64 33.95 -11.18
C PRO A 27 22.58 32.92 -10.06
N ASN A 28 21.78 33.17 -9.02
CA ASN A 28 21.38 32.09 -8.13
C ASN A 28 20.88 30.95 -9.03
N PRO A 29 21.43 29.73 -8.94
CA PRO A 29 20.88 28.62 -9.70
C PRO A 29 19.39 28.59 -9.36
N GLU A 30 18.53 28.65 -10.39
CA GLU A 30 17.09 28.45 -10.20
C GLU A 30 16.94 27.17 -9.38
N GLN A 31 16.63 27.35 -8.10
CA GLN A 31 16.56 26.26 -7.16
C GLN A 31 15.26 25.55 -7.52
N GLY A 32 15.37 24.53 -8.39
CA GLY A 32 14.24 23.74 -8.85
C GLY A 32 13.38 23.34 -7.66
N SER A 33 12.06 23.41 -7.81
CA SER A 33 11.12 23.10 -6.74
C SER A 33 11.49 21.76 -6.10
N PRO A 34 11.58 21.67 -4.77
CA PRO A 34 11.97 20.44 -4.08
C PRO A 34 11.08 19.28 -4.54
N LYS A 35 11.67 18.11 -4.83
CA LYS A 35 10.92 16.93 -5.28
C LYS A 35 10.69 15.94 -4.15
N VAL A 36 9.49 15.41 -4.05
CA VAL A 36 9.16 14.27 -3.18
C VAL A 36 8.90 13.05 -4.06
N ALA A 37 9.53 11.92 -3.75
CA ALA A 37 9.27 10.67 -4.45
C ALA A 37 8.22 9.85 -3.70
N VAL A 38 7.23 9.29 -4.42
CA VAL A 38 6.32 8.27 -3.91
C VAL A 38 6.64 6.95 -4.61
N PHE A 39 7.17 5.99 -3.86
CA PHE A 39 7.75 4.74 -4.36
C PHE A 39 6.92 3.53 -3.93
N LEU A 40 6.21 2.93 -4.87
CA LEU A 40 5.29 1.81 -4.64
C LEU A 40 5.99 0.46 -4.85
N SER A 41 5.62 -0.51 -4.03
CA SER A 41 6.09 -1.91 -4.16
C SER A 41 5.49 -2.64 -5.36
N PHE A 42 4.20 -2.46 -5.62
CA PHE A 42 3.49 -3.13 -6.70
C PHE A 42 2.21 -2.35 -7.11
N PRO A 43 1.63 -2.61 -8.31
CA PRO A 43 0.35 -2.06 -8.73
C PRO A 43 -0.79 -2.66 -7.91
N HIS A 44 -1.59 -1.80 -7.28
CA HIS A 44 -2.75 -2.19 -6.50
C HIS A 44 -3.58 -0.94 -6.15
N SER A 45 -4.91 -1.01 -6.34
CA SER A 45 -5.85 0.08 -6.05
C SER A 45 -5.66 0.76 -4.68
N ILE A 46 -5.55 -0.01 -3.60
CA ILE A 46 -5.25 0.50 -2.25
C ILE A 46 -3.93 1.29 -2.15
N LEU A 47 -2.84 0.83 -2.78
CA LEU A 47 -1.57 1.59 -2.77
C LEU A 47 -1.67 2.84 -3.63
N GLU A 48 -2.44 2.79 -4.71
CA GLU A 48 -2.74 3.94 -5.56
C GLU A 48 -3.58 4.98 -4.80
N ASP A 49 -4.60 4.54 -4.07
CA ASP A 49 -5.42 5.37 -3.18
C ASP A 49 -4.57 6.03 -2.09
N CYS A 50 -3.66 5.27 -1.47
CA CYS A 50 -2.68 5.79 -0.50
C CYS A 50 -1.77 6.85 -1.16
N SER A 51 -1.16 6.51 -2.30
CA SER A 51 -0.31 7.41 -3.09
C SER A 51 -1.04 8.70 -3.45
N GLN A 52 -2.26 8.60 -3.98
CA GLN A 52 -3.05 9.76 -4.39
C GLN A 52 -3.41 10.64 -3.19
N SER A 53 -3.84 10.04 -2.08
CA SER A 53 -4.16 10.81 -0.86
C SER A 53 -2.94 11.53 -0.28
N CYS A 54 -1.74 10.95 -0.40
CA CYS A 54 -0.48 11.60 -0.05
C CYS A 54 -0.21 12.80 -0.99
N ILE A 55 -0.29 12.58 -2.30
CA ILE A 55 -0.10 13.63 -3.32
C ILE A 55 -1.06 14.79 -3.11
N ASP A 56 -2.33 14.50 -2.84
CA ASP A 56 -3.37 15.52 -2.64
C ASP A 56 -3.02 16.41 -1.44
N VAL A 57 -2.53 15.85 -0.33
CA VAL A 57 -2.07 16.65 0.81
C VAL A 57 -0.81 17.44 0.47
N LEU A 58 0.19 16.83 -0.16
CA LEU A 58 1.43 17.52 -0.55
C LEU A 58 1.15 18.75 -1.44
N LYS A 59 0.15 18.67 -2.32
CA LYS A 59 -0.28 19.77 -3.19
C LYS A 59 -0.92 20.94 -2.45
N THR A 60 -1.43 20.71 -1.24
CA THR A 60 -2.02 21.77 -0.40
C THR A 60 -1.00 22.50 0.47
N LEU A 61 0.25 22.02 0.51
CA LEU A 61 1.29 22.63 1.32
C LEU A 61 1.84 23.89 0.66
N ASP A 62 2.20 24.87 1.49
CA ASP A 62 3.00 26.01 1.04
C ASP A 62 4.33 25.51 0.44
N ASN A 63 4.71 26.03 -0.72
CA ASN A 63 5.84 25.54 -1.52
C ASN A 63 5.68 24.11 -2.07
N CYS A 64 4.44 23.71 -2.40
CA CYS A 64 4.05 22.45 -3.07
C CYS A 64 5.21 21.78 -3.83
N PRO A 65 5.75 20.64 -3.34
CA PRO A 65 6.82 19.95 -4.01
C PRO A 65 6.33 19.32 -5.32
N GLU A 66 7.24 19.19 -6.29
CA GLU A 66 6.98 18.31 -7.43
C GLU A 66 6.97 16.86 -6.93
N VAL A 67 6.01 16.05 -7.38
CA VAL A 67 5.90 14.65 -6.94
C VAL A 67 6.28 13.69 -8.06
N LEU A 68 7.29 12.86 -7.81
CA LEU A 68 7.70 11.76 -8.68
C LEU A 68 7.10 10.44 -8.18
N VAL A 69 6.20 9.84 -8.95
CA VAL A 69 5.63 8.53 -8.62
C VAL A 69 6.35 7.42 -9.40
N VAL A 70 6.80 6.39 -8.69
CA VAL A 70 7.51 5.23 -9.28
C VAL A 70 7.01 3.93 -8.67
N ASN A 71 7.02 2.84 -9.45
CA ASN A 71 6.51 1.54 -9.01
C ASN A 71 7.50 0.41 -9.34
N ALA A 72 7.80 -0.43 -8.34
CA ALA A 72 8.69 -1.59 -8.46
C ALA A 72 8.05 -2.79 -9.17
N GLU A 73 6.74 -2.81 -9.38
CA GLU A 73 6.04 -3.90 -10.09
C GLU A 73 6.34 -5.29 -9.51
N ASP A 74 6.37 -5.37 -8.18
CA ASP A 74 6.63 -6.61 -7.45
C ASP A 74 8.05 -7.18 -7.70
N SER A 75 8.95 -6.37 -8.25
CA SER A 75 10.31 -6.77 -8.61
C SER A 75 11.35 -6.12 -7.69
N VAL A 76 12.02 -6.95 -6.88
CA VAL A 76 13.16 -6.52 -6.06
C VAL A 76 14.29 -5.93 -6.92
N VAL A 77 14.49 -6.46 -8.13
CA VAL A 77 15.51 -5.95 -9.07
C VAL A 77 15.15 -4.55 -9.54
N LYS A 78 13.90 -4.33 -9.95
CA LYS A 78 13.41 -3.00 -10.35
C LYS A 78 13.45 -2.03 -9.16
N ALA A 79 13.03 -2.49 -7.98
CA ALA A 79 13.07 -1.72 -6.75
C ALA A 79 14.47 -1.20 -6.43
N ARG A 80 15.51 -2.03 -6.56
CA ARG A 80 16.91 -1.59 -6.34
C ARG A 80 17.36 -0.55 -7.36
N LYS A 81 16.96 -0.68 -8.63
CA LYS A 81 17.29 0.31 -9.67
C LYS A 81 16.63 1.65 -9.37
N ILE A 82 15.34 1.64 -9.02
CA ILE A 82 14.58 2.82 -8.62
C ILE A 82 15.24 3.46 -7.40
N ALA A 83 15.46 2.71 -6.32
CA ALA A 83 16.03 3.24 -5.08
C ALA A 83 17.42 3.90 -5.29
N ARG A 84 18.29 3.32 -6.14
CA ARG A 84 19.58 3.95 -6.50
C ARG A 84 19.38 5.27 -7.25
N SER A 85 18.44 5.31 -8.20
CA SER A 85 18.11 6.54 -8.92
C SER A 85 17.56 7.62 -7.98
N LEU A 86 16.66 7.26 -7.06
CA LEU A 86 16.11 8.18 -6.07
C LEU A 86 17.19 8.69 -5.10
N HIS A 87 18.10 7.81 -4.68
CA HIS A 87 19.23 8.16 -3.82
C HIS A 87 20.17 9.18 -4.49
N SER A 88 20.59 8.92 -5.73
CA SER A 88 21.55 9.77 -6.44
C SER A 88 20.99 11.11 -6.90
N ASN A 89 19.67 11.22 -7.11
CA ASN A 89 19.03 12.46 -7.57
C ASN A 89 18.99 13.52 -6.46
N GLN A 90 19.75 14.60 -6.59
CA GLN A 90 19.84 15.66 -5.56
C GLN A 90 18.56 16.50 -5.42
N ASP A 91 17.68 16.51 -6.42
CA ASP A 91 16.42 17.28 -6.38
C ASP A 91 15.38 16.61 -5.46
N ILE A 92 15.56 15.32 -5.15
CA ILE A 92 14.66 14.58 -4.27
C ILE A 92 15.05 14.84 -2.82
N VAL A 93 14.14 15.49 -2.08
CA VAL A 93 14.33 15.90 -0.69
C VAL A 93 13.72 14.95 0.33
N ALA A 94 12.72 14.16 -0.07
CA ALA A 94 12.10 13.12 0.77
C ALA A 94 11.52 11.98 -0.09
N ILE A 95 11.40 10.79 0.50
CA ILE A 95 10.92 9.59 -0.18
C ILE A 95 9.82 8.93 0.66
N VAL A 96 8.61 8.90 0.13
CA VAL A 96 7.49 8.13 0.69
C VAL A 96 7.52 6.73 0.06
N THR A 97 7.62 5.68 0.87
CA THR A 97 7.62 4.28 0.38
C THR A 97 6.33 3.57 0.75
N LEU A 98 5.67 2.95 -0.23
CA LEU A 98 4.41 2.24 -0.05
C LEU A 98 4.61 0.73 -0.24
N GLY A 99 4.38 -0.03 0.83
CA GLY A 99 4.61 -1.48 0.86
C GLY A 99 6.06 -1.88 1.21
N SER A 100 6.22 -3.15 1.53
CA SER A 100 7.44 -3.72 2.13
C SER A 100 8.64 -3.70 1.18
N ILE A 101 8.44 -3.96 -0.12
CA ILE A 101 9.53 -4.04 -1.10
C ILE A 101 10.21 -2.67 -1.26
N ALA A 102 9.42 -1.64 -1.52
CA ALA A 102 9.91 -0.28 -1.66
C ALA A 102 10.62 0.18 -0.38
N THR A 103 9.97 -0.02 0.78
CA THR A 103 10.51 0.40 2.07
C THR A 103 11.82 -0.29 2.41
N LYS A 104 11.86 -1.63 2.33
CA LYS A 104 13.05 -2.40 2.69
C LYS A 104 14.22 -2.08 1.78
N ILE A 105 14.01 -2.00 0.46
CA ILE A 105 15.08 -1.71 -0.48
C ILE A 105 15.57 -0.27 -0.36
N MET A 106 14.67 0.70 -0.20
CA MET A 106 15.04 2.09 -0.01
C MET A 106 15.86 2.30 1.26
N SER A 107 15.45 1.67 2.37
CA SER A 107 16.15 1.72 3.66
C SER A 107 17.57 1.14 3.63
N GLN A 108 17.88 0.25 2.68
CA GLN A 108 19.22 -0.34 2.54
C GLN A 108 20.18 0.58 1.77
N ILE A 109 19.66 1.55 1.02
CA ILE A 109 20.44 2.37 0.09
C ILE A 109 20.54 3.81 0.60
N GLU A 110 19.44 4.39 1.08
CA GLU A 110 19.39 5.79 1.50
C GLU A 110 19.57 5.92 3.01
N THR A 111 20.45 6.84 3.39
CA THR A 111 20.93 7.02 4.77
C THR A 111 20.84 8.46 5.25
N LYS A 112 20.48 9.39 4.37
CA LYS A 112 20.44 10.83 4.61
C LYS A 112 19.05 11.41 4.39
N LYS A 113 18.44 11.16 3.23
CA LYS A 113 17.11 11.69 2.91
C LYS A 113 16.06 11.03 3.80
N PRO A 114 15.05 11.78 4.29
CA PRO A 114 13.95 11.19 5.02
C PRO A 114 13.20 10.15 4.17
N ILE A 115 13.00 8.97 4.74
CA ILE A 115 12.18 7.88 4.22
C ILE A 115 10.94 7.78 5.11
N ILE A 116 9.76 7.93 4.53
CA ILE A 116 8.48 7.85 5.24
C ILE A 116 7.73 6.63 4.68
N TYR A 117 7.61 5.56 5.47
CA TYR A 117 6.90 4.37 5.02
C TYR A 117 5.44 4.35 5.43
N ALA A 118 4.63 3.73 4.57
CA ALA A 118 3.20 3.47 4.78
C ALA A 118 2.79 2.21 4.01
N ALA A 119 1.63 1.66 4.34
CA ALA A 119 1.17 0.35 3.89
C ALA A 119 2.17 -0.78 4.18
N VAL A 120 2.75 -0.81 5.38
CA VAL A 120 3.71 -1.83 5.82
C VAL A 120 3.29 -2.39 7.18
N PRO A 121 2.73 -3.61 7.27
CA PRO A 121 2.30 -4.20 8.54
C PRO A 121 3.38 -4.15 9.63
N GLU A 122 2.99 -3.77 10.85
CA GLU A 122 3.89 -3.76 12.02
C GLU A 122 4.57 -5.12 12.22
N GLY A 123 5.84 -5.08 12.63
CA GLY A 123 6.65 -6.29 12.84
C GLY A 123 7.20 -6.93 11.56
N GLU A 124 6.79 -6.46 10.37
CA GLU A 124 7.50 -6.82 9.15
C GLU A 124 9.00 -6.56 9.30
N THR A 125 9.79 -7.35 8.60
CA THR A 125 11.25 -7.39 8.66
C THR A 125 11.93 -6.12 8.11
N LEU A 126 11.34 -4.96 8.34
CA LEU A 126 11.95 -3.64 8.50
C LEU A 126 12.92 -3.62 9.70
N ALA A 127 13.79 -4.62 9.83
CA ALA A 127 14.95 -4.54 10.71
C ALA A 127 15.89 -3.46 10.15
N PHE A 128 15.65 -2.23 10.57
CA PHE A 128 16.52 -1.09 10.31
C PHE A 128 17.68 -1.10 11.29
N SER A 129 18.82 -0.54 10.88
CA SER A 129 19.93 -0.37 11.81
C SER A 129 19.51 0.63 12.90
N LYS A 130 19.85 0.33 14.17
CA LYS A 130 19.64 1.28 15.29
C LYS A 130 20.31 2.64 15.09
N LYS A 131 21.25 2.73 14.14
CA LYS A 131 21.96 3.98 13.78
C LYS A 131 21.25 4.77 12.68
N GLN A 132 20.24 4.21 12.01
CA GLN A 132 19.47 4.93 10.99
C GLN A 132 18.43 5.83 11.65
N THR A 133 18.57 7.13 11.42
CA THR A 133 17.70 8.17 12.00
C THR A 133 16.80 8.84 10.96
N ASN A 134 16.94 8.46 9.68
CA ASN A 134 16.23 9.06 8.56
C ASN A 134 14.96 8.29 8.15
N ILE A 135 14.48 7.34 8.98
CA ILE A 135 13.34 6.49 8.65
C ILE A 135 12.20 6.76 9.63
N TYR A 136 11.04 7.04 9.07
CA TYR A 136 9.78 7.33 9.77
C TYR A 136 8.70 6.46 9.16
N GLY A 137 7.63 6.21 9.91
CA GLY A 137 6.56 5.32 9.46
C GLY A 137 5.22 5.70 10.03
N VAL A 138 4.19 5.48 9.24
CA VAL A 138 2.79 5.51 9.68
C VAL A 138 2.51 4.23 10.47
N ASN A 139 1.74 4.35 11.57
CA ASN A 139 1.25 3.18 12.29
C ASN A 139 -0.05 2.65 11.65
N ASP A 140 0.12 1.73 10.71
CA ASP A 140 -0.92 1.06 9.93
C ASP A 140 -1.16 -0.39 10.38
N THR A 141 -0.91 -0.66 11.66
CA THR A 141 -1.09 -1.96 12.30
C THR A 141 -2.54 -2.41 12.26
N LEU A 142 -2.76 -3.69 11.97
CA LEU A 142 -4.08 -4.31 12.03
C LEU A 142 -4.43 -4.72 13.46
N ASP A 143 -5.72 -4.71 13.81
CA ASP A 143 -6.19 -5.38 15.02
C ASP A 143 -6.27 -6.88 14.76
N ILE A 144 -5.15 -7.57 15.01
CA ILE A 144 -5.02 -9.00 14.76
C ILE A 144 -6.00 -9.80 15.64
N ASN A 145 -6.30 -9.32 16.86
CA ASN A 145 -7.28 -9.98 17.72
C ASN A 145 -8.67 -9.90 17.07
N GLN A 146 -9.04 -8.72 16.60
CA GLN A 146 -10.33 -8.52 15.96
C GLN A 146 -10.45 -9.30 14.64
N CYS A 147 -9.35 -9.48 13.90
CA CYS A 147 -9.32 -10.35 12.72
C CYS A 147 -9.49 -11.82 13.06
N CYS A 148 -8.80 -12.32 14.08
CA CYS A 148 -8.98 -13.70 14.54
C CYS A 148 -10.42 -13.94 15.04
N PHE A 149 -10.98 -12.98 15.78
CA PHE A 149 -12.36 -13.04 16.22
C PHE A 149 -13.33 -13.02 15.03
N ALA A 150 -13.08 -12.21 14.01
CA ALA A 150 -13.96 -12.15 12.83
C ALA A 150 -13.99 -13.48 12.07
N ILE A 151 -12.87 -14.20 11.99
CA ILE A 151 -12.81 -15.56 11.44
C ILE A 151 -13.74 -16.50 12.21
N GLN A 152 -13.73 -16.44 13.54
CA GLN A 152 -14.60 -17.25 14.41
C GLN A 152 -16.08 -16.83 14.31
N ALA A 153 -16.36 -15.54 14.14
CA ALA A 153 -17.72 -15.01 14.02
C ALA A 153 -18.39 -15.42 12.70
N VAL A 154 -17.64 -15.44 11.58
CA VAL A 154 -18.17 -15.87 10.28
C VAL A 154 -18.44 -17.37 10.25
N ARG A 155 -17.61 -18.15 10.94
CA ARG A 155 -17.75 -19.61 11.02
C ARG A 155 -17.66 -20.07 12.48
N THR A 156 -18.83 -20.16 13.11
CA THR A 156 -18.97 -20.75 14.45
C THR A 156 -18.36 -22.16 14.44
N ASN A 157 -17.52 -22.46 15.43
CA ASN A 157 -16.75 -23.71 15.53
C ASN A 157 -15.76 -23.93 14.37
N ALA A 158 -15.09 -22.87 13.91
CA ALA A 158 -13.97 -23.04 13.00
C ALA A 158 -12.90 -23.96 13.61
N GLU A 159 -12.43 -24.93 12.84
CA GLU A 159 -11.37 -25.88 13.24
C GLU A 159 -10.10 -25.69 12.40
N SER A 160 -10.26 -25.19 11.17
CA SER A 160 -9.18 -25.09 10.19
C SER A 160 -9.28 -23.83 9.33
N LEU A 161 -8.16 -23.14 9.16
CA LEU A 161 -8.00 -22.02 8.25
C LEU A 161 -6.94 -22.38 7.22
N ILE A 162 -7.20 -22.13 5.94
CA ILE A 162 -6.14 -22.10 4.94
C ILE A 162 -5.70 -20.66 4.72
N TYR A 163 -4.41 -20.40 4.87
CA TYR A 163 -3.79 -19.13 4.52
C TYR A 163 -3.17 -19.23 3.13
N ILE A 164 -3.69 -18.47 2.18
CA ILE A 164 -3.06 -18.33 0.86
C ILE A 164 -1.80 -17.51 1.04
N LYS A 165 -0.63 -18.08 0.71
CA LYS A 165 0.67 -17.45 0.92
C LYS A 165 1.29 -17.02 -0.41
N PRO A 166 1.11 -15.76 -0.83
CA PRO A 166 1.84 -15.21 -1.96
C PRO A 166 3.35 -15.36 -1.78
N SER A 167 4.07 -15.44 -2.90
CA SER A 167 5.52 -15.37 -2.87
C SER A 167 5.97 -13.94 -2.58
N GLU A 168 6.16 -13.63 -1.30
CA GLU A 168 6.68 -12.34 -0.88
C GLU A 168 8.20 -12.42 -0.65
N PRO A 169 8.98 -11.46 -1.18
CA PRO A 169 10.43 -11.45 -0.96
C PRO A 169 10.80 -11.12 0.50
N PHE A 170 9.86 -10.58 1.28
CA PHE A 170 10.03 -10.23 2.69
C PHE A 170 8.92 -10.87 3.53
N PRO A 171 9.25 -11.65 4.58
CA PRO A 171 8.23 -12.32 5.38
C PRO A 171 7.35 -11.34 6.16
N SER A 172 6.04 -11.55 6.09
CA SER A 172 5.04 -10.85 6.90
C SER A 172 5.01 -11.38 8.34
N ALA A 173 5.15 -10.49 9.34
CA ALA A 173 4.98 -10.87 10.75
C ALA A 173 3.51 -11.01 11.15
N LEU A 174 2.62 -10.25 10.49
CA LEU A 174 1.18 -10.34 10.64
C LEU A 174 0.69 -11.78 10.46
N GLN A 175 1.17 -12.46 9.41
CA GLN A 175 0.83 -13.86 9.15
C GLN A 175 1.12 -14.76 10.35
N LYS A 176 2.33 -14.67 10.91
CA LYS A 176 2.77 -15.51 12.04
C LYS A 176 1.97 -15.24 13.30
N GLU A 177 1.57 -13.99 13.52
CA GLU A 177 0.76 -13.63 14.68
C GLU A 177 -0.69 -14.12 14.54
N ILE A 178 -1.29 -14.02 13.35
CA ILE A 178 -2.60 -14.62 13.05
C ILE A 178 -2.54 -16.13 13.31
N GLU A 179 -1.54 -16.83 12.77
CA GLU A 179 -1.34 -18.26 12.98
C GLU A 179 -1.25 -18.60 14.47
N LYS A 180 -0.40 -17.89 15.22
CA LYS A 180 -0.21 -18.11 16.66
C LYS A 180 -1.52 -17.93 17.44
N LYS A 181 -2.29 -16.88 17.17
CA LYS A 181 -3.54 -16.57 17.90
C LYS A 181 -4.66 -17.55 17.57
N LEU A 182 -4.78 -17.93 16.30
CA LEU A 182 -5.75 -18.95 15.87
C LEU A 182 -5.41 -20.32 16.45
N HIS A 183 -4.14 -20.72 16.44
CA HIS A 183 -3.71 -21.96 17.07
C HIS A 183 -4.00 -21.98 18.57
N ALA A 184 -3.76 -20.87 19.28
CA ALA A 184 -4.12 -20.75 20.69
C ALA A 184 -5.63 -20.87 20.96
N SER A 185 -6.46 -20.65 19.93
CA SER A 185 -7.91 -20.81 19.97
C SER A 185 -8.39 -22.17 19.42
N GLY A 186 -7.48 -23.11 19.17
CA GLY A 186 -7.79 -24.45 18.66
C GLY A 186 -8.01 -24.52 17.13
N ILE A 187 -7.73 -23.45 16.39
CA ILE A 187 -7.86 -23.41 14.93
C ILE A 187 -6.50 -23.72 14.30
N THR A 188 -6.45 -24.78 13.50
CA THR A 188 -5.23 -25.14 12.75
C THR A 188 -5.10 -24.26 11.52
N VAL A 189 -3.94 -23.62 11.33
CA VAL A 189 -3.66 -22.84 10.11
C VAL A 189 -2.77 -23.65 9.19
N THR A 190 -3.20 -23.82 7.94
CA THR A 190 -2.41 -24.46 6.88
C THR A 190 -2.05 -23.44 5.81
N GLU A 191 -0.76 -23.24 5.57
CA GLU A 191 -0.30 -22.39 4.49
C GLU A 191 -0.39 -23.12 3.13
N ILE A 192 -0.83 -22.42 2.10
CA ILE A 192 -0.69 -22.86 0.70
C ILE A 192 0.09 -21.80 -0.08
N PRO A 193 1.36 -22.08 -0.42
CA PRO A 193 2.16 -21.19 -1.26
C PRO A 193 1.58 -21.05 -2.66
N VAL A 194 1.46 -19.81 -3.13
CA VAL A 194 0.96 -19.47 -4.46
C VAL A 194 1.93 -18.58 -5.24
N THR A 195 1.95 -18.78 -6.55
CA THR A 195 2.61 -17.93 -7.55
C THR A 195 1.59 -17.59 -8.63
N ALA A 196 1.87 -16.57 -9.45
CA ALA A 196 1.01 -16.23 -10.58
C ALA A 196 0.71 -17.43 -11.50
N THR A 197 1.68 -18.33 -11.69
CA THR A 197 1.58 -19.48 -12.60
C THR A 197 0.81 -20.67 -12.04
N ASN A 198 0.81 -20.87 -10.73
CA ASN A 198 0.14 -22.01 -10.10
C ASN A 198 -1.13 -21.63 -9.32
N PHE A 199 -1.47 -20.33 -9.29
CA PHE A 199 -2.52 -19.76 -8.44
C PHE A 199 -3.83 -20.55 -8.53
N LYS A 200 -4.39 -20.73 -9.73
CA LYS A 200 -5.66 -21.47 -9.94
C LYS A 200 -5.64 -22.87 -9.35
N THR A 201 -4.60 -23.65 -9.66
CA THR A 201 -4.45 -25.03 -9.15
C THR A 201 -4.33 -25.05 -7.63
N ARG A 202 -3.60 -24.09 -7.04
CA ARG A 202 -3.44 -23.99 -5.58
C ARG A 202 -4.71 -23.56 -4.86
N ILE A 203 -5.51 -22.66 -5.47
CA ILE A 203 -6.83 -22.33 -4.94
C ILE A 203 -7.76 -23.54 -4.98
N GLN A 204 -7.77 -24.32 -6.07
CA GLN A 204 -8.54 -25.56 -6.11
C GLN A 204 -8.09 -26.53 -5.01
N GLN A 205 -6.79 -26.71 -4.81
CA GLN A 205 -6.26 -27.50 -3.68
C GLN A 205 -6.70 -26.98 -2.31
N ALA A 206 -6.82 -25.66 -2.15
CA ALA A 206 -7.34 -25.06 -0.91
C ALA A 206 -8.82 -25.42 -0.70
N ILE A 207 -9.61 -25.34 -1.76
CA ILE A 207 -11.03 -25.69 -1.76
C ILE A 207 -11.25 -27.18 -1.44
N ASP A 208 -10.48 -28.06 -2.07
CA ASP A 208 -10.60 -29.52 -1.93
C ASP A 208 -10.32 -29.99 -0.49
N LYS A 209 -9.51 -29.24 0.26
CA LYS A 209 -9.23 -29.48 1.68
C LYS A 209 -10.41 -29.14 2.61
N ARG A 210 -11.47 -28.49 2.11
CA ARG A 210 -12.68 -28.12 2.87
C ARG A 210 -12.39 -27.40 4.20
N PRO A 211 -11.59 -26.32 4.22
CA PRO A 211 -11.32 -25.61 5.46
C PRO A 211 -12.59 -24.91 5.99
N SER A 212 -12.55 -24.52 7.26
CA SER A 212 -13.59 -23.68 7.86
C SER A 212 -13.64 -22.29 7.22
N ALA A 213 -12.49 -21.81 6.74
CA ALA A 213 -12.33 -20.53 6.05
C ALA A 213 -11.04 -20.50 5.22
N ILE A 214 -10.95 -19.56 4.28
CA ILE A 214 -9.72 -19.21 3.57
C ILE A 214 -9.36 -17.76 3.86
N PHE A 215 -8.11 -17.51 4.28
CA PHE A 215 -7.54 -16.18 4.42
C PHE A 215 -6.72 -15.82 3.18
N ILE A 216 -6.98 -14.66 2.60
CA ILE A 216 -6.30 -14.13 1.43
C ILE A 216 -5.66 -12.80 1.80
N PRO A 217 -4.33 -12.72 1.89
CA PRO A 217 -3.66 -11.49 2.26
C PRO A 217 -3.59 -10.46 1.12
N PHE A 218 -3.41 -9.21 1.53
CA PHE A 218 -3.12 -8.05 0.72
C PHE A 218 -1.86 -8.29 -0.09
N SER A 219 -2.02 -8.40 -1.41
CA SER A 219 -0.93 -8.77 -2.30
C SER A 219 -1.19 -8.38 -3.75
N SER A 220 -0.13 -8.30 -4.54
CA SER A 220 -0.20 -8.09 -6.00
C SER A 220 -0.93 -9.22 -6.73
N LEU A 221 -0.83 -10.46 -6.22
CA LEU A 221 -1.40 -11.65 -6.84
C LEU A 221 -2.91 -11.72 -6.69
N ALA A 222 -3.41 -11.35 -5.50
CA ALA A 222 -4.85 -11.22 -5.28
C ALA A 222 -5.41 -10.30 -6.37
N HIS A 223 -4.88 -9.06 -6.51
CA HIS A 223 -5.29 -8.06 -7.51
C HIS A 223 -5.47 -8.55 -8.93
N LYS A 224 -4.55 -9.36 -9.42
CA LYS A 224 -4.55 -9.75 -10.84
C LYS A 224 -5.58 -10.84 -11.17
N GLN A 225 -6.10 -11.56 -10.17
CA GLN A 225 -6.96 -12.73 -10.39
C GLN A 225 -8.30 -12.65 -9.65
N ARG A 226 -8.58 -11.55 -8.93
CA ARG A 226 -9.58 -11.40 -7.85
C ARG A 226 -10.94 -12.04 -8.09
N THR A 227 -11.60 -11.67 -9.18
CA THR A 227 -13.04 -11.97 -9.32
C THR A 227 -13.29 -13.46 -9.59
N THR A 228 -12.46 -14.13 -10.38
CA THR A 228 -12.71 -15.52 -10.78
C THR A 228 -12.49 -16.50 -9.61
N PHE A 229 -11.45 -16.30 -8.79
CA PHE A 229 -11.14 -17.28 -7.73
C PHE A 229 -12.00 -17.12 -6.48
N ILE A 230 -12.43 -15.89 -6.13
CA ILE A 230 -13.31 -15.70 -4.97
C ILE A 230 -14.64 -16.40 -5.23
N GLU A 231 -15.20 -16.24 -6.43
CA GLU A 231 -16.43 -16.95 -6.81
C GLU A 231 -16.30 -18.47 -6.72
N ASP A 232 -15.17 -19.03 -7.17
CA ASP A 232 -14.91 -20.48 -7.08
C ASP A 232 -14.86 -20.98 -5.63
N ILE A 233 -14.26 -20.22 -4.71
CA ILE A 233 -14.27 -20.55 -3.27
C ILE A 233 -15.68 -20.46 -2.70
N LEU A 234 -16.44 -19.42 -3.04
CA LEU A 234 -17.77 -19.17 -2.51
C LEU A 234 -18.81 -20.19 -2.99
N LYS A 235 -18.68 -20.74 -4.21
CA LYS A 235 -19.53 -21.84 -4.72
C LYS A 235 -19.52 -23.05 -3.78
N GLU A 236 -18.39 -23.28 -3.14
CA GLU A 236 -18.17 -24.38 -2.20
C GLU A 236 -18.54 -24.01 -0.75
N LYS A 237 -19.18 -22.85 -0.56
CA LYS A 237 -19.65 -22.33 0.73
C LYS A 237 -18.55 -22.11 1.77
N ILE A 238 -17.33 -21.88 1.31
CA ILE A 238 -16.18 -21.57 2.16
C ILE A 238 -16.09 -20.04 2.29
N PRO A 239 -16.14 -19.46 3.51
CA PRO A 239 -15.99 -18.03 3.68
C PRO A 239 -14.56 -17.57 3.39
N VAL A 240 -14.44 -16.41 2.75
CA VAL A 240 -13.17 -15.74 2.45
C VAL A 240 -12.97 -14.58 3.42
N ILE A 241 -11.82 -14.56 4.09
CA ILE A 241 -11.35 -13.47 4.96
C ILE A 241 -10.11 -12.85 4.31
N THR A 242 -9.93 -11.54 4.49
CA THR A 242 -8.80 -10.81 3.93
C THR A 242 -8.42 -9.62 4.79
N ASP A 243 -7.26 -9.04 4.54
CA ASP A 243 -6.85 -7.69 4.97
C ASP A 243 -6.88 -6.65 3.83
N ASP A 244 -7.41 -7.03 2.67
CA ASP A 244 -7.62 -6.17 1.50
C ASP A 244 -9.10 -5.77 1.37
N PHE A 245 -9.43 -4.53 1.73
CA PHE A 245 -10.79 -4.01 1.61
C PHE A 245 -11.36 -4.03 0.19
N SER A 246 -10.52 -4.02 -0.84
CA SER A 246 -11.00 -4.05 -2.22
C SER A 246 -11.68 -5.38 -2.58
N LEU A 247 -11.35 -6.47 -1.87
CA LEU A 247 -11.98 -7.77 -2.09
C LEU A 247 -13.38 -7.90 -1.49
N VAL A 248 -13.81 -7.00 -0.60
CA VAL A 248 -15.15 -7.05 0.00
C VAL A 248 -16.21 -6.93 -1.10
N ALA A 249 -16.01 -5.97 -2.02
CA ALA A 249 -16.90 -5.77 -3.17
C ALA A 249 -16.90 -6.97 -4.14
N GLU A 250 -15.84 -7.78 -4.11
CA GLU A 250 -15.67 -8.96 -4.96
C GLU A 250 -16.14 -10.26 -4.32
N GLY A 251 -16.60 -10.21 -3.07
CA GLY A 251 -17.22 -11.34 -2.39
C GLY A 251 -16.48 -11.84 -1.15
N ALA A 252 -15.41 -11.19 -0.71
CA ALA A 252 -14.84 -11.51 0.60
C ALA A 252 -15.91 -11.30 1.70
N CYS A 253 -16.02 -12.26 2.61
CA CYS A 253 -16.99 -12.21 3.70
C CYS A 253 -16.58 -11.18 4.75
N VAL A 254 -15.28 -11.10 5.02
CA VAL A 254 -14.70 -10.15 5.98
C VAL A 254 -13.42 -9.56 5.42
N ALA A 255 -13.26 -8.25 5.56
CA ALA A 255 -11.98 -7.57 5.40
C ALA A 255 -11.55 -6.88 6.69
N CYS A 256 -10.26 -7.00 6.98
CA CYS A 256 -9.61 -6.58 8.20
C CYS A 256 -8.47 -5.62 7.86
N GLY A 257 -8.70 -4.32 7.99
CA GLY A 257 -7.73 -3.38 7.44
C GLY A 257 -7.68 -2.06 8.19
N VAL A 258 -6.81 -1.19 7.70
CA VAL A 258 -6.77 0.22 8.07
C VAL A 258 -7.12 1.08 6.86
N ASP A 259 -7.48 2.33 7.11
CA ASP A 259 -7.76 3.30 6.05
C ASP A 259 -6.46 3.80 5.42
N PHE A 260 -6.03 3.16 4.32
CA PHE A 260 -4.81 3.56 3.62
C PHE A 260 -4.87 4.95 2.98
N LYS A 261 -6.06 5.54 2.78
CA LYS A 261 -6.17 6.96 2.40
C LYS A 261 -5.77 7.87 3.56
N LYS A 262 -6.10 7.49 4.80
CA LYS A 262 -5.56 8.20 5.97
C LYS A 262 -4.07 7.97 6.13
N SER A 263 -3.58 6.77 5.84
CA SER A 263 -2.14 6.47 5.84
C SER A 263 -1.36 7.41 4.91
N GLY A 264 -1.81 7.59 3.67
CA GLY A 264 -1.15 8.50 2.73
C GLY A 264 -1.19 9.97 3.17
N LYS A 265 -2.31 10.43 3.74
CA LYS A 265 -2.41 11.78 4.33
C LYS A 265 -1.41 11.98 5.47
N GLN A 266 -1.31 11.00 6.37
CA GLN A 266 -0.40 11.04 7.51
C GLN A 266 1.07 11.03 7.06
N ALA A 267 1.40 10.25 6.03
CA ALA A 267 2.74 10.26 5.42
C ALA A 267 3.08 11.64 4.83
N ALA A 268 2.15 12.29 4.13
CA ALA A 268 2.35 13.64 3.61
C ALA A 268 2.53 14.70 4.71
N GLN A 269 1.81 14.56 5.83
CA GLN A 269 2.01 15.42 7.00
C GLN A 269 3.41 15.24 7.59
N MET A 270 3.92 14.00 7.71
CA MET A 270 5.30 13.77 8.14
C MET A 270 6.30 14.44 7.20
N VAL A 271 6.10 14.34 5.88
CA VAL A 271 6.94 15.03 4.89
C VAL A 271 6.94 16.54 5.13
N TYR A 272 5.78 17.16 5.34
CA TYR A 272 5.68 18.60 5.65
C TYR A 272 6.53 18.99 6.87
N HIS A 273 6.39 18.25 7.99
CA HIS A 273 7.15 18.53 9.22
C HIS A 273 8.65 18.29 9.06
N LEU A 274 9.07 17.35 8.21
CA LEU A 274 10.47 17.05 7.94
C LEU A 274 11.14 18.05 6.99
N LEU A 275 10.36 18.65 6.07
CA LEU A 275 10.88 19.62 5.10
C LEU A 275 10.85 21.07 5.61
N ASN A 276 9.88 21.41 6.46
CA ASN A 276 9.86 22.73 7.09
C ASN A 276 10.94 22.81 8.19
N ARG A 277 11.92 23.70 7.99
CA ARG A 277 13.13 23.86 8.82
C ARG A 277 12.89 24.24 10.28
N HIS A 278 11.64 24.41 10.70
CA HIS A 278 11.29 24.47 12.11
C HIS A 278 11.08 23.04 12.58
N GLN A 279 12.08 22.51 13.28
CA GLN A 279 12.12 21.21 13.96
C GLN A 279 10.95 21.02 14.93
N ASP A 280 9.70 20.94 14.42
CA ASP A 280 8.53 20.56 15.19
C ASP A 280 8.57 19.04 15.41
N THR A 281 9.57 18.64 16.19
CA THR A 281 9.81 17.26 16.59
C THR A 281 8.65 16.72 17.41
N GLU A 282 7.95 17.59 18.15
CA GLU A 282 6.75 17.23 18.90
C GLU A 282 5.55 16.97 18.00
N GLY A 283 5.30 17.82 16.99
CA GLY A 283 4.28 17.57 15.97
C GLY A 283 4.55 16.29 15.18
N LEU A 284 5.79 16.10 14.72
CA LEU A 284 6.21 14.87 14.05
C LEU A 284 6.01 13.64 14.95
N ARG A 285 6.38 13.73 16.23
CA ARG A 285 6.19 12.63 17.21
C ARG A 285 4.71 12.31 17.42
N LYS A 286 3.85 13.32 17.50
CA LYS A 286 2.38 13.14 17.62
C LYS A 286 1.83 12.42 16.40
N ILE A 287 2.22 12.84 15.20
CA ILE A 287 1.78 12.20 13.96
C ILE A 287 2.27 10.75 13.89
N ILE A 288 3.52 10.46 14.24
CA ILE A 288 4.04 9.08 14.26
C ILE A 288 3.28 8.20 15.27
N ALA A 289 2.91 8.77 16.42
CA ALA A 289 2.21 8.06 17.48
C ALA A 289 0.71 7.89 17.23
N GLU A 290 0.12 8.55 16.24
CA GLU A 290 -1.31 8.46 15.94
C GLU A 290 -1.62 7.16 15.18
N PRO A 291 -2.32 6.18 15.80
CA PRO A 291 -2.68 4.96 15.10
C PRO A 291 -3.79 5.23 14.10
N LEU A 292 -3.73 4.55 12.96
CA LEU A 292 -4.85 4.57 12.02
C LEU A 292 -6.06 3.83 12.61
N PRO A 293 -7.29 4.29 12.35
CA PRO A 293 -8.49 3.55 12.72
C PRO A 293 -8.53 2.17 12.07
N GLN A 294 -8.37 1.14 12.90
CA GLN A 294 -8.54 -0.25 12.51
C GLN A 294 -10.03 -0.52 12.26
N THR A 295 -10.33 -1.15 11.14
CA THR A 295 -11.70 -1.45 10.74
C THR A 295 -11.81 -2.89 10.30
N THR A 296 -12.80 -3.58 10.83
CA THR A 296 -13.22 -4.88 10.32
C THR A 296 -14.59 -4.73 9.70
N THR A 297 -14.69 -5.10 8.41
CA THR A 297 -15.88 -4.93 7.59
C THR A 297 -16.44 -6.28 7.19
N PHE A 298 -17.73 -6.48 7.44
CA PHE A 298 -18.48 -7.68 7.07
C PHE A 298 -19.33 -7.42 5.82
N ASN A 299 -19.27 -8.33 4.85
CA ASN A 299 -20.17 -8.36 3.70
C ASN A 299 -21.40 -9.20 4.05
N GLU A 300 -22.43 -8.55 4.58
CA GLU A 300 -23.62 -9.25 5.08
C GLU A 300 -24.35 -10.03 3.99
N ASP A 301 -24.34 -9.53 2.75
CA ASP A 301 -25.04 -10.17 1.65
C ASP A 301 -24.37 -11.48 1.23
N VAL A 302 -23.04 -11.49 1.16
CA VAL A 302 -22.30 -12.73 0.91
C VAL A 302 -22.49 -13.71 2.05
N ILE A 303 -22.33 -13.26 3.29
CA ILE A 303 -22.50 -14.11 4.49
C ILE A 303 -23.90 -14.75 4.49
N ARG A 304 -24.95 -13.97 4.20
CA ARG A 304 -26.33 -14.45 4.09
C ARG A 304 -26.48 -15.44 2.94
N ARG A 305 -25.89 -15.16 1.77
CA ARG A 305 -25.90 -16.03 0.59
C ARG A 305 -25.23 -17.38 0.85
N LEU A 306 -24.18 -17.40 1.68
CA LEU A 306 -23.52 -18.63 2.12
C LEU A 306 -24.29 -19.39 3.21
N GLY A 307 -25.38 -18.82 3.74
CA GLY A 307 -26.17 -19.42 4.83
C GLY A 307 -25.47 -19.39 6.19
N LEU A 308 -24.47 -18.52 6.35
CA LEU A 308 -23.71 -18.38 7.59
C LEU A 308 -24.49 -17.52 8.60
N LYS A 309 -24.46 -17.92 9.86
CA LYS A 309 -25.15 -17.22 10.96
C LYS A 309 -24.14 -16.49 11.82
N ILE A 310 -24.21 -15.17 11.82
CA ILE A 310 -23.44 -14.31 12.73
C ILE A 310 -24.36 -13.83 13.85
N ASN A 311 -23.90 -13.95 15.09
CA ASN A 311 -24.66 -13.53 16.27
C ASN A 311 -24.85 -12.00 16.28
N ARG A 312 -25.97 -11.54 16.83
CA ARG A 312 -26.33 -10.12 16.93
C ARG A 312 -25.31 -9.31 17.75
N THR A 313 -24.65 -9.93 18.73
CA THR A 313 -23.59 -9.29 19.54
C THR A 313 -22.34 -9.05 18.71
N GLU A 314 -21.89 -10.05 17.95
CA GLU A 314 -20.74 -9.96 17.04
C GLU A 314 -20.99 -8.88 15.98
N ARG A 315 -22.17 -8.85 15.36
CA ARG A 315 -22.53 -7.84 14.33
C ARG A 315 -22.37 -6.40 14.80
N LYS A 316 -22.60 -6.11 16.09
CA LYS A 316 -22.48 -4.75 16.64
C LYS A 316 -21.03 -4.30 16.83
N GLN A 317 -20.08 -5.23 16.83
CA GLN A 317 -18.65 -4.95 16.99
C GLN A 317 -17.96 -4.61 15.66
N PHE A 318 -18.65 -4.75 14.52
CA PHE A 318 -18.09 -4.61 13.19
C PHE A 318 -18.81 -3.58 12.33
N ARG A 319 -18.08 -3.00 11.37
CA ARG A 319 -18.73 -2.28 10.28
C ARG A 319 -19.36 -3.31 9.33
N SER A 320 -20.55 -3.03 8.85
CA SER A 320 -21.28 -3.92 7.95
C SER A 320 -21.66 -3.18 6.68
N ILE A 321 -21.44 -3.81 5.53
CA ILE A 321 -21.83 -3.28 4.22
C ILE A 321 -22.85 -4.23 3.59
N ILE A 322 -23.87 -3.62 2.97
CA ILE A 322 -24.90 -4.29 2.17
C ILE A 322 -24.75 -3.77 0.74
N PHE A 323 -24.33 -4.63 -0.18
CA PHE A 323 -24.31 -4.34 -1.61
C PHE A 323 -25.68 -4.73 -2.19
N LYS A 324 -26.54 -3.74 -2.44
CA LYS A 324 -27.79 -3.99 -3.18
C LYS A 324 -27.44 -4.62 -4.53
N GLU A 325 -27.92 -5.84 -4.80
CA GLU A 325 -27.76 -6.49 -6.10
C GLU A 325 -28.28 -5.55 -7.21
N ASN A 326 -27.40 -5.15 -8.13
CA ASN A 326 -27.82 -4.58 -9.40
C ASN A 326 -28.57 -5.67 -10.17
N LYS A 327 -29.90 -5.54 -10.23
CA LYS A 327 -30.81 -6.42 -10.98
C LYS A 327 -30.52 -6.47 -12.49
N ASP A 328 -29.61 -5.64 -13.01
CA ASP A 328 -29.43 -5.45 -14.45
C ASP A 328 -28.59 -6.54 -15.14
N LYS A 329 -27.81 -7.36 -14.40
CA LYS A 329 -27.02 -8.45 -15.03
C LYS A 329 -27.86 -9.67 -15.45
N LYS A 330 -29.10 -9.82 -14.96
CA LYS A 330 -30.00 -10.91 -15.39
C LYS A 330 -30.86 -10.59 -16.62
N ALA A 331 -30.93 -9.32 -17.04
CA ALA A 331 -31.68 -8.92 -18.22
C ALA A 331 -30.87 -9.12 -19.52
N ALA A 332 -29.54 -8.94 -19.47
CA ALA A 332 -28.66 -9.03 -20.64
C ALA A 332 -28.40 -10.46 -21.16
N VAL A 333 -28.77 -11.50 -20.42
CA VAL A 333 -28.59 -12.91 -20.83
C VAL A 333 -29.88 -13.53 -21.43
N LYS A 334 -30.99 -12.78 -21.43
CA LYS A 334 -32.28 -13.25 -21.99
C LYS A 334 -32.64 -12.66 -23.36
N SER A 335 -31.84 -11.75 -23.91
CA SER A 335 -32.11 -11.12 -25.22
C SER A 335 -31.43 -11.78 -26.42
N ASP A 336 -30.47 -12.69 -26.23
CA ASP A 336 -29.82 -13.38 -27.35
C ASP A 336 -30.45 -14.77 -27.57
N LYS A 337 -31.64 -14.78 -28.18
CA LYS A 337 -32.11 -15.92 -28.98
C LYS A 337 -32.05 -15.50 -30.46
N PRO A 338 -31.35 -16.25 -31.33
CA PRO A 338 -31.33 -15.91 -32.75
C PRO A 338 -32.70 -16.23 -33.38
N GLU A 339 -33.35 -15.21 -33.92
CA GLU A 339 -34.47 -15.37 -34.85
C GLU A 339 -33.95 -15.99 -36.15
N ALA A 340 -34.64 -17.03 -36.61
CA ALA A 340 -34.34 -17.74 -37.84
C ALA A 340 -34.54 -16.84 -39.07
N GLU A 341 -33.50 -16.75 -39.90
CA GLU A 341 -33.52 -16.08 -41.20
C GLU A 341 -34.57 -16.69 -42.14
N LYS A 342 -35.49 -15.85 -42.60
CA LYS A 342 -36.34 -16.11 -43.78
C LYS A 342 -35.51 -15.89 -45.04
N ASN A 343 -35.18 -16.98 -45.73
CA ASN A 343 -34.67 -16.97 -47.10
C ASN A 343 -35.70 -16.38 -48.08
N CYS A 344 -35.29 -15.40 -48.88
CA CYS A 344 -35.94 -15.02 -50.14
C CYS A 344 -34.92 -14.49 -51.17
N GLY A 345 -34.82 -15.20 -52.30
CA GLY A 345 -34.35 -14.69 -53.60
C GLY A 345 -33.29 -15.56 -54.29
N PRO A 346 -33.14 -15.48 -55.63
CA PRO A 346 -34.18 -15.75 -56.63
C PRO A 346 -33.69 -16.72 -57.72
N VAL A 347 -34.60 -17.48 -58.34
CA VAL A 347 -34.78 -17.78 -59.79
C VAL A 347 -35.96 -18.74 -59.92
#